data_AF-A0AA38W6P8-F1
#
_entry.id   AF-A0AA38W6P8-F1
#
_cell.length_a   1.000
_cell.length_b   1.000
_cell.length_c   1.000
_cell.angle_alpha   90.00
_cell.angle_beta   90.00
_cell.angle_gamma   90.00
#
_symmetry.space_group_name_H-M   'P 1'
#
loop_
_entity.id
_entity.type
_entity.pdbx_description
1 polymer ?
#
loop_
_entity_poly.entity_id
_entity_poly.type
_entity_poly.pdbx_seq_one_letter_code
_entity_poly.pdbx_strand_id
1 'polypeptide(L)'
;MFNLKSPIPFLLIFWVLTISTIAAAASKETNTIYQVLKSNGLPMGLLPKGVTNFTFDDSGRFEVHLDQACNAKFEDELHYEPDVSGTLTYGQIGGLSGISAQDLFLWFPVKEIRVDVPSSGLIYFDVGVVSKQFSLSSFETPRDCLAAPIQLITQTAVPKFALLRFVRKAEGLKVIIRHKEEQRIKGYKSGYDKVFSLDC
;
A
#
# COMPACT_ATOMS: atom_id res chain seq x y z
N MET A 1 -7.59 57.08 -50.50
CA MET A 1 -6.31 56.34 -50.49
C MET A 1 -6.26 55.50 -49.21
N PHE A 2 -6.62 54.21 -49.28
CA PHE A 2 -6.23 53.23 -48.26
C PHE A 2 -5.81 51.97 -49.01
N ASN A 3 -4.52 51.68 -48.95
CA ASN A 3 -3.84 50.66 -49.75
C ASN A 3 -4.19 49.26 -49.24
N LEU A 4 -4.80 48.45 -50.10
CA LEU A 4 -5.07 47.03 -49.88
C LEU A 4 -3.87 46.19 -50.34
N LYS A 5 -2.73 46.34 -49.64
CA LYS A 5 -1.51 45.54 -49.91
C LYS A 5 -0.80 45.23 -48.60
N SER A 6 -1.43 44.41 -47.79
CA SER A 6 -0.84 43.90 -46.56
C SER A 6 -1.21 42.42 -46.44
N PRO A 7 -0.23 41.49 -46.38
CA PRO A 7 -0.48 40.06 -46.21
C PRO A 7 -0.78 39.68 -44.75
N ILE A 8 -0.95 40.68 -43.88
CA ILE A 8 -1.15 40.52 -42.43
C ILE A 8 -2.42 39.71 -42.08
N PRO A 9 -3.58 39.84 -42.75
CA PRO A 9 -4.76 39.05 -42.37
C PRO A 9 -4.66 37.59 -42.80
N PHE A 10 -3.90 37.28 -43.87
CA PHE A 10 -3.67 35.90 -44.33
C PHE A 10 -2.71 35.13 -43.42
N LEU A 11 -1.71 35.81 -42.84
CA LEU A 11 -0.78 35.24 -41.87
C LEU A 11 -1.45 34.89 -40.53
N LEU A 12 -2.40 35.72 -40.06
CA LEU A 12 -3.12 35.47 -38.81
C LEU A 12 -4.08 34.27 -38.91
N ILE A 13 -4.74 34.07 -40.04
CA ILE A 13 -5.62 32.92 -40.27
C ILE A 13 -4.82 31.61 -40.32
N PHE A 14 -3.63 31.62 -40.92
CA PHE A 14 -2.72 30.48 -40.92
C PHE A 14 -2.22 30.12 -39.51
N TRP A 15 -1.92 31.13 -38.68
CA TRP A 15 -1.48 30.93 -37.30
C TRP A 15 -2.57 30.32 -36.40
N VAL A 16 -3.83 30.72 -36.60
CA VAL A 16 -4.98 30.15 -35.87
C VAL A 16 -5.29 28.72 -36.33
N LEU A 17 -5.12 28.40 -37.62
CA LEU A 17 -5.31 27.03 -38.13
C LEU A 17 -4.24 26.05 -37.61
N THR A 18 -2.99 26.51 -37.41
CA THR A 18 -1.91 25.65 -36.90
C THR A 18 -2.00 25.37 -35.39
N ILE A 19 -2.68 26.21 -34.61
CA ILE A 19 -2.84 26.01 -33.16
C ILE A 19 -3.92 24.95 -32.85
N SER A 20 -4.93 24.80 -33.71
CA SER A 20 -6.02 23.85 -33.47
C SER A 20 -5.66 22.38 -33.75
N THR A 21 -4.59 22.09 -34.50
CA THR A 21 -4.18 20.71 -34.82
C THR A 21 -3.25 20.07 -33.78
N ILE A 22 -2.76 20.82 -32.79
CA ILE A 22 -1.84 20.31 -31.75
C ILE A 22 -2.60 19.85 -30.48
N ALA A 23 -3.89 20.14 -30.35
CA ALA A 23 -4.66 19.91 -29.12
C ALA A 23 -5.21 18.47 -28.94
N ALA A 24 -4.84 17.51 -29.78
CA ALA A 24 -5.37 16.13 -29.71
C ALA A 24 -4.31 15.04 -29.50
N ALA A 25 -3.09 15.40 -29.09
CA ALA A 25 -2.18 14.46 -28.44
C ALA A 25 -2.35 14.58 -26.92
N ALA A 26 -3.56 14.27 -26.43
CA ALA A 26 -3.71 13.93 -25.03
C ALA A 26 -2.92 12.64 -24.83
N SER A 27 -1.68 12.76 -24.37
CA SER A 27 -0.95 11.66 -23.78
C SER A 27 -1.90 11.06 -22.74
N LYS A 28 -2.39 9.84 -23.00
CA LYS A 28 -2.84 8.97 -21.91
C LYS A 28 -1.66 8.92 -20.96
N GLU A 29 -1.68 9.75 -19.93
CA GLU A 29 -0.85 9.58 -18.74
C GLU A 29 -1.20 8.18 -18.26
N THR A 30 -0.38 7.20 -18.65
CA THR A 30 -0.47 5.86 -18.10
C THR A 30 -0.05 6.03 -16.66
N ASN A 31 -1.04 6.23 -15.79
CA ASN A 31 -0.81 6.34 -14.36
C ASN A 31 0.01 5.13 -13.95
N THR A 32 1.25 5.33 -13.52
CA THR A 32 2.08 4.24 -13.02
C THR A 32 1.36 3.57 -11.84
N ILE A 33 1.61 2.29 -11.57
CA ILE A 33 1.02 1.62 -10.40
C ILE A 33 1.25 2.41 -9.09
N TYR A 34 2.39 3.10 -8.98
CA TYR A 34 2.72 3.98 -7.85
C TYR A 34 1.75 5.16 -7.70
N GLN A 35 1.32 5.76 -8.81
CA GLN A 35 0.30 6.82 -8.82
C GLN A 35 -1.08 6.24 -8.50
N VAL A 36 -1.40 5.05 -9.00
CA VAL A 36 -2.66 4.35 -8.68
C VAL A 36 -2.76 4.10 -7.17
N LEU A 37 -1.71 3.57 -6.54
CA LEU A 37 -1.63 3.41 -5.08
C LEU A 37 -1.87 4.74 -4.36
N LYS A 38 -1.14 5.78 -4.76
CA LYS A 38 -1.24 7.11 -4.15
C LYS A 38 -2.65 7.70 -4.25
N SER A 39 -3.29 7.58 -5.41
CA SER A 39 -4.66 8.05 -5.63
C SER A 39 -5.70 7.29 -4.79
N ASN A 40 -5.41 6.05 -4.42
CA ASN A 40 -6.22 5.23 -3.52
C ASN A 40 -5.81 5.37 -2.05
N GLY A 41 -5.10 6.44 -1.67
CA GLY A 41 -4.76 6.70 -0.26
C GLY A 41 -3.71 5.76 0.33
N LEU A 42 -2.95 5.07 -0.53
CA LEU A 42 -1.89 4.14 -0.12
C LEU A 42 -0.51 4.69 -0.50
N PRO A 43 0.53 4.40 0.30
CA PRO A 43 1.87 4.87 0.00
C PRO A 43 2.45 4.13 -1.21
N MET A 44 3.14 4.86 -2.08
CA MET A 44 3.68 4.33 -3.32
C MET A 44 4.76 3.26 -3.12
N GLY A 45 5.50 3.29 -2.01
CA GLY A 45 6.55 2.31 -1.71
C GLY A 45 6.06 0.97 -1.17
N LEU A 46 4.75 0.67 -1.24
CA LEU A 46 4.24 -0.68 -1.01
C LEU A 46 4.76 -1.70 -2.02
N LEU A 47 5.03 -1.24 -3.24
CA LEU A 47 5.65 -2.03 -4.29
C LEU A 47 7.11 -1.62 -4.47
N PRO A 48 8.02 -2.58 -4.73
CA PRO A 48 9.42 -2.29 -4.96
C PRO A 48 9.60 -1.63 -6.32
N LYS A 49 10.79 -1.05 -6.54
CA LYS A 49 11.22 -0.66 -7.88
C LYS A 49 11.37 -1.89 -8.76
N GLY A 50 11.30 -1.69 -10.08
CA GLY A 50 11.50 -2.77 -11.06
C GLY A 50 10.21 -3.44 -11.54
N VAL A 51 9.05 -2.82 -11.30
CA VAL A 51 7.80 -3.20 -11.97
C VAL A 51 7.97 -3.01 -13.48
N THR A 52 7.87 -4.11 -14.22
CA THR A 52 8.05 -4.12 -15.68
C THR A 52 6.74 -3.98 -16.43
N ASN A 53 5.66 -4.47 -15.84
CA ASN A 53 4.32 -4.29 -16.38
C ASN A 53 3.28 -4.25 -15.25
N PHE A 54 2.14 -3.61 -15.51
CA PHE A 54 1.01 -3.68 -14.61
C PHE A 54 -0.32 -3.56 -15.36
N THR A 55 -1.37 -4.08 -14.76
CA THR A 55 -2.76 -3.88 -15.16
C THR A 55 -3.55 -3.34 -13.97
N PHE A 56 -4.56 -2.53 -14.27
CA PHE A 56 -5.50 -2.01 -13.30
C PHE A 56 -6.85 -1.82 -14.01
N ASP A 57 -7.92 -2.39 -13.45
CA ASP A 57 -9.26 -2.32 -14.03
C ASP A 57 -10.24 -1.51 -13.18
N ASP A 58 -11.41 -1.25 -13.74
CA ASP A 58 -12.46 -0.45 -13.10
C ASP A 58 -13.05 -1.11 -11.84
N SER A 59 -12.81 -2.40 -11.63
CA SER A 59 -13.20 -3.10 -10.39
C SER A 59 -12.23 -2.83 -9.24
N GLY A 60 -11.12 -2.16 -9.51
CA GLY A 60 -10.03 -1.91 -8.56
C GLY A 60 -9.02 -3.06 -8.52
N ARG A 61 -9.17 -4.11 -9.34
CA ARG A 61 -8.20 -5.20 -9.39
C ARG A 61 -6.93 -4.72 -10.08
N PHE A 62 -5.79 -5.01 -9.49
CA PHE A 62 -4.49 -4.80 -10.10
C PHE A 62 -3.69 -6.09 -10.18
N GLU A 63 -2.77 -6.11 -11.15
CA GLU A 63 -1.75 -7.13 -11.30
C GLU A 63 -0.45 -6.46 -11.73
N VAL A 64 0.65 -6.82 -11.09
CA VAL A 64 1.96 -6.21 -11.26
C VAL A 64 2.95 -7.34 -11.52
N HIS A 65 3.79 -7.13 -12.53
CA HIS A 65 4.82 -8.06 -12.93
C HIS A 65 6.22 -7.51 -12.61
N LEU A 66 7.03 -8.34 -11.98
CA LEU A 66 8.44 -8.13 -11.69
C LEU A 66 9.25 -9.15 -12.52
N ASP A 67 10.49 -8.79 -12.89
CA ASP A 67 11.34 -9.69 -13.67
C ASP A 67 11.64 -11.03 -12.97
N GLN A 68 11.64 -11.03 -11.64
CA GLN A 68 11.94 -12.20 -10.81
C GLN A 68 11.45 -12.00 -9.37
N ALA A 69 11.35 -13.09 -8.63
CA ALA A 69 11.10 -13.06 -7.20
C ALA A 69 12.25 -12.35 -6.46
N CYS A 70 11.93 -11.50 -5.51
CA CYS A 70 12.91 -10.63 -4.88
C CYS A 70 12.53 -10.26 -3.43
N ASN A 71 13.53 -9.83 -2.66
CA ASN A 71 13.35 -9.35 -1.30
C ASN A 71 13.67 -7.86 -1.21
N ALA A 72 12.80 -7.12 -0.52
CA ALA A 72 13.05 -5.74 -0.14
C ALA A 72 13.19 -5.62 1.39
N LYS A 73 14.16 -4.82 1.82
CA LYS A 73 14.42 -4.58 3.24
C LYS A 73 13.68 -3.34 3.74
N PHE A 74 12.82 -3.53 4.73
CA PHE A 74 12.20 -2.47 5.54
C PHE A 74 12.63 -2.67 7.00
N GLU A 75 11.76 -2.33 7.97
CA GLU A 75 11.93 -2.76 9.37
C GLU A 75 12.11 -4.28 9.44
N ASP A 76 11.36 -5.01 8.62
CA ASP A 76 11.52 -6.43 8.35
C ASP A 76 11.64 -6.69 6.84
N GLU A 77 11.83 -7.95 6.44
CA GLU A 77 11.91 -8.31 5.02
C GLU A 77 10.53 -8.60 4.44
N LEU A 78 10.30 -8.05 3.24
CA LEU A 78 9.18 -8.40 2.38
C LEU A 78 9.69 -9.14 1.16
N HIS A 79 9.10 -10.31 0.92
CA HIS A 79 9.32 -11.11 -0.28
C HIS A 79 8.21 -10.82 -1.27
N TYR A 80 8.60 -10.56 -2.51
CA TYR A 80 7.71 -10.34 -3.64
C TYR A 80 7.92 -11.46 -4.65
N GLU A 81 6.83 -12.12 -5.03
CA GLU A 81 6.79 -13.03 -6.16
C GLU A 81 6.85 -12.26 -7.49
N PRO A 82 7.16 -12.92 -8.62
CA PRO A 82 7.15 -12.27 -9.94
C PRO A 82 5.80 -11.63 -10.27
N ASP A 83 4.70 -12.26 -9.83
CA ASP A 83 3.34 -11.79 -10.03
C ASP A 83 2.70 -11.39 -8.70
N VAL A 84 2.34 -10.11 -8.59
CA VAL A 84 1.66 -9.55 -7.42
C VAL A 84 0.29 -9.04 -7.83
N SER A 85 -0.76 -9.45 -7.13
CA SER A 85 -2.13 -9.03 -7.45
C SER A 85 -2.97 -8.76 -6.21
N GLY A 86 -3.97 -7.92 -6.37
CA GLY A 86 -4.90 -7.56 -5.29
C GLY A 86 -6.03 -6.68 -5.79
N THR A 87 -6.92 -6.29 -4.87
CA THR A 87 -8.02 -5.36 -5.15
C THR A 87 -7.84 -4.11 -4.31
N LEU A 88 -7.77 -2.95 -4.96
CA LEU A 88 -7.62 -1.65 -4.34
C LEU A 88 -8.98 -1.07 -3.96
N THR A 89 -9.06 -0.60 -2.72
CA THR A 89 -10.06 0.33 -2.24
C THR A 89 -9.35 1.48 -1.54
N TYR A 90 -10.06 2.57 -1.23
CA TYR A 90 -9.41 3.70 -0.55
C TYR A 90 -8.79 3.27 0.78
N GLY A 91 -7.48 3.45 0.92
CA GLY A 91 -6.69 3.11 2.09
C GLY A 91 -6.41 1.62 2.28
N GLN A 92 -6.76 0.75 1.33
CA GLN A 92 -6.68 -0.71 1.52
C GLN A 92 -6.41 -1.49 0.22
N ILE A 93 -5.64 -2.57 0.35
CA ILE A 93 -5.47 -3.62 -0.64
C ILE A 93 -6.02 -4.92 -0.05
N GLY A 94 -7.13 -5.41 -0.58
CA GLY A 94 -7.72 -6.69 -0.21
C GLY A 94 -7.35 -7.81 -1.18
N GLY A 95 -7.48 -9.06 -0.73
CA GLY A 95 -7.25 -10.24 -1.57
C GLY A 95 -5.84 -10.31 -2.16
N LEU A 96 -4.85 -9.81 -1.41
CA LEU A 96 -3.47 -9.68 -1.86
C LEU A 96 -2.81 -11.06 -2.02
N SER A 97 -2.06 -11.20 -3.12
CA SER A 97 -1.26 -12.38 -3.45
C SER A 97 0.10 -11.94 -3.99
N GLY A 98 1.12 -12.78 -3.80
CA GLY A 98 2.48 -12.53 -4.27
C GLY A 98 3.35 -11.71 -3.31
N ILE A 99 2.87 -11.41 -2.10
CA ILE A 99 3.66 -10.75 -1.06
C ILE A 99 3.69 -11.59 0.21
N SER A 100 4.88 -11.79 0.77
CA SER A 100 5.07 -12.41 2.08
C SER A 100 5.93 -11.53 2.99
N ALA A 101 5.55 -11.43 4.26
CA ALA A 101 6.30 -10.72 5.28
C ALA A 101 7.07 -11.69 6.16
N GLN A 102 8.32 -11.37 6.49
CA GLN A 102 9.12 -12.17 7.40
C GLN A 102 8.78 -11.85 8.86
N ASP A 103 8.61 -12.87 9.70
CA ASP A 103 8.64 -12.74 11.17
C ASP A 103 9.34 -13.95 11.79
N LEU A 104 10.29 -13.70 12.70
CA LEU A 104 11.12 -14.74 13.36
C LEU A 104 11.61 -15.84 12.39
N PHE A 105 12.21 -15.43 11.26
CA PHE A 105 12.75 -16.29 10.19
C PHE A 105 11.71 -17.04 9.34
N LEU A 106 10.42 -16.77 9.50
CA LEU A 106 9.35 -17.43 8.76
C LEU A 106 8.67 -16.43 7.82
N TRP A 107 8.28 -16.90 6.65
CA TRP A 107 7.54 -16.11 5.68
C TRP A 107 6.04 -16.33 5.86
N PHE A 108 5.30 -15.24 6.01
CA PHE A 108 3.86 -15.29 6.14
C PHE A 108 3.21 -14.54 4.97
N PRO A 109 2.25 -15.17 4.27
CA PRO A 109 1.59 -14.52 3.15
C PRO A 109 0.75 -13.33 3.65
N VAL A 110 0.88 -12.20 2.99
CA VAL A 110 0.10 -11.00 3.28
C VAL A 110 -1.20 -11.08 2.48
N LYS A 111 -2.34 -11.02 3.17
CA LYS A 111 -3.68 -11.12 2.58
C LYS A 111 -4.34 -9.77 2.39
N GLU A 112 -3.97 -8.81 3.23
CA GLU A 112 -4.50 -7.46 3.19
C GLU A 112 -3.44 -6.46 3.66
N ILE A 113 -3.44 -5.27 3.07
CA ILE A 113 -2.69 -4.11 3.56
C ILE A 113 -3.67 -2.97 3.76
N ARG A 114 -3.66 -2.31 4.91
CA ARG A 114 -4.56 -1.17 5.18
C ARG A 114 -3.90 -0.06 5.99
N VAL A 115 -4.36 1.16 5.78
CA VAL A 115 -4.03 2.36 6.55
C VAL A 115 -5.30 2.85 7.24
N ASP A 116 -5.19 3.34 8.48
CA ASP A 116 -6.35 3.92 9.18
C ASP A 116 -6.78 5.25 8.55
N VAL A 117 -8.08 5.57 8.61
CA VAL A 117 -8.63 6.85 8.14
C VAL A 117 -9.43 7.48 9.28
N PRO A 118 -8.99 8.63 9.86
CA PRO A 118 -7.79 9.39 9.54
C PRO A 118 -6.50 8.65 9.91
N SER A 119 -5.40 8.96 9.22
CA SER A 119 -4.12 8.25 9.39
C SER A 119 -3.60 8.32 10.82
N SER A 120 -3.30 7.15 11.39
CA SER A 120 -2.61 6.98 12.66
C SER A 120 -1.08 7.06 12.53
N GLY A 121 -0.57 7.24 11.30
CA GLY A 121 0.87 7.11 10.98
C GLY A 121 1.36 5.67 10.87
N LEU A 122 0.45 4.69 10.96
CA LEU A 122 0.75 3.27 10.87
C LEU A 122 0.12 2.64 9.63
N ILE A 123 0.71 1.52 9.21
CA ILE A 123 0.19 0.65 8.16
C ILE A 123 0.16 -0.80 8.65
N TYR A 124 -0.93 -1.50 8.34
CA TYR A 124 -1.23 -2.83 8.85
C TYR A 124 -1.18 -3.85 7.73
N PHE A 125 -0.42 -4.92 7.94
CA PHE A 125 -0.28 -6.03 7.01
C PHE A 125 -0.94 -7.25 7.65
N ASP A 126 -2.10 -7.66 7.15
CA ASP A 126 -2.80 -8.85 7.63
C ASP A 126 -2.14 -10.10 7.07
N VAL A 127 -1.68 -10.98 7.97
CA VAL A 127 -1.11 -12.29 7.63
C VAL A 127 -2.02 -13.44 8.05
N GLY A 128 -3.32 -13.17 8.24
CA GLY A 128 -4.40 -14.11 8.51
C GLY A 128 -4.95 -13.99 9.93
N VAL A 129 -4.17 -14.39 10.95
CA VAL A 129 -4.65 -14.42 12.35
C VAL A 129 -4.34 -13.12 13.09
N VAL A 130 -3.35 -12.38 12.63
CA VAL A 130 -2.92 -11.11 13.23
C VAL A 130 -2.40 -10.20 12.14
N SER A 131 -2.46 -8.89 12.40
CA SER A 131 -1.84 -7.89 11.54
C SER A 131 -0.51 -7.45 12.11
N LYS A 132 0.49 -7.39 11.25
CA LYS A 132 1.77 -6.75 11.52
C LYS A 132 1.64 -5.24 11.34
N GLN A 133 2.31 -4.48 12.20
CA GLN A 133 2.26 -3.02 12.20
C GLN A 133 3.61 -2.48 11.79
N PHE A 134 3.60 -1.50 10.90
CA PHE A 134 4.79 -0.78 10.47
C PHE A 134 4.54 0.72 10.50
N SER A 135 5.62 1.50 10.52
CA SER A 135 5.51 2.94 10.27
C SER A 135 5.09 3.19 8.82
N LEU A 136 4.08 4.05 8.62
CA LEU A 136 3.64 4.43 7.27
C LEU A 136 4.78 5.08 6.47
N SER A 137 5.64 5.85 7.16
CA SER A 137 6.80 6.53 6.54
C SER A 137 7.81 5.56 5.93
N SER A 138 7.88 4.31 6.41
CA SER A 138 8.77 3.29 5.88
C SER A 138 8.46 2.94 4.42
N PHE A 139 7.22 3.22 3.96
CA PHE A 139 6.71 2.91 2.62
C PHE A 139 6.52 4.14 1.73
N GLU A 140 6.98 5.33 2.13
CA GLU A 140 6.82 6.53 1.30
C GLU A 140 7.54 6.43 -0.05
N THR A 141 8.67 5.71 -0.09
CA THR A 141 9.50 5.56 -1.29
C THR A 141 9.67 4.10 -1.67
N PRO A 142 9.50 3.73 -2.96
CA PRO A 142 9.80 2.38 -3.45
C PRO A 142 11.25 2.00 -3.14
N ARG A 143 11.43 0.82 -2.53
CA ARG A 143 12.74 0.25 -2.21
C ARG A 143 13.28 -0.55 -3.39
N ASP A 144 14.60 -0.67 -3.45
CA ASP A 144 15.24 -1.59 -4.39
C ASP A 144 14.94 -3.04 -3.98
N CYS A 145 14.67 -3.90 -4.97
CA CYS A 145 14.42 -5.32 -4.76
C CYS A 145 15.65 -6.13 -5.16
N LEU A 146 16.19 -6.89 -4.23
CA LEU A 146 17.33 -7.76 -4.50
C LEU A 146 16.81 -9.15 -4.84
N ALA A 147 17.30 -9.73 -5.94
CA ALA A 147 16.95 -11.07 -6.38
C ALA A 147 17.00 -12.04 -5.18
N ALA A 148 15.88 -12.70 -4.92
CA ALA A 148 15.83 -13.68 -3.85
C ALA A 148 16.76 -14.84 -4.27
N PRO A 149 17.64 -15.33 -3.39
CA PRO A 149 18.42 -16.52 -3.72
C PRO A 149 17.44 -17.63 -4.09
N ILE A 150 17.68 -18.28 -5.24
CA ILE A 150 16.87 -19.40 -5.73
C ILE A 150 16.84 -20.45 -4.61
N GLN A 151 15.76 -20.47 -3.83
CA GLN A 151 15.54 -21.54 -2.88
C GLN A 151 15.19 -22.76 -3.70
N LEU A 152 16.15 -23.66 -3.87
CA LEU A 152 15.94 -25.02 -4.36
C LEU A 152 14.75 -25.61 -3.60
N ILE A 153 13.59 -25.63 -4.26
CA ILE A 153 12.41 -26.46 -4.00
C ILE A 153 12.24 -26.84 -2.52
N THR A 154 11.95 -25.87 -1.66
CA THR A 154 11.12 -26.17 -0.48
C THR A 154 10.04 -25.13 -0.45
N GLN A 155 8.81 -25.57 -0.73
CA GLN A 155 7.64 -24.89 -0.16
C GLN A 155 7.93 -24.79 1.33
N THR A 156 8.31 -23.59 1.79
CA THR A 156 8.39 -23.29 3.21
C THR A 156 6.96 -23.18 3.71
N ALA A 157 6.25 -24.30 3.72
CA ALA A 157 5.06 -24.43 4.52
C ALA A 157 5.48 -24.06 5.93
N VAL A 158 4.97 -22.92 6.43
CA VAL A 158 5.25 -22.44 7.77
C VAL A 158 5.05 -23.63 8.71
N PRO A 159 6.10 -24.11 9.41
CA PRO A 159 5.98 -25.29 10.23
C PRO A 159 4.82 -25.07 11.20
N LYS A 160 3.93 -26.06 11.38
CA LYS A 160 2.75 -25.93 12.24
C LYS A 160 3.11 -25.43 13.65
N PHE A 161 4.29 -25.82 14.16
CA PHE A 161 4.85 -25.32 15.42
C PHE A 161 5.19 -23.83 15.43
N ALA A 162 5.70 -23.33 14.32
CA ALA A 162 6.03 -21.93 14.10
C ALA A 162 4.74 -21.08 14.04
N LEU A 163 3.74 -21.55 13.31
CA LEU A 163 2.39 -20.97 13.31
C LEU A 163 1.76 -21.00 14.71
N LEU A 164 1.86 -22.12 15.45
CA LEU A 164 1.38 -22.22 16.84
C LEU A 164 2.09 -21.25 17.80
N ARG A 165 3.38 -20.96 17.57
CA ARG A 165 4.12 -19.96 18.36
C ARG A 165 3.61 -18.55 18.06
N PHE A 166 3.40 -18.25 16.79
CA PHE A 166 2.86 -16.97 16.34
C PHE A 166 1.43 -16.75 16.84
N VAL A 167 0.56 -17.74 16.71
CA VAL A 167 -0.81 -17.74 17.26
C VAL A 167 -0.77 -17.57 18.78
N ARG A 168 0.09 -18.30 19.50
CA ARG A 168 0.24 -18.10 20.96
C ARG A 168 0.70 -16.69 21.33
N LYS A 169 1.61 -16.10 20.55
CA LYS A 169 2.06 -14.72 20.76
C LYS A 169 0.92 -13.71 20.51
N ALA A 170 0.12 -13.94 19.48
CA ALA A 170 -1.07 -13.13 19.18
C ALA A 170 -2.14 -13.25 20.28
N GLU A 171 -2.45 -14.46 20.73
CA GLU A 171 -3.39 -14.69 21.84
C GLU A 171 -2.88 -14.07 23.15
N GLY A 172 -1.58 -14.18 23.45
CA GLY A 172 -0.97 -13.50 24.59
C GLY A 172 -1.14 -11.97 24.54
N LEU A 173 -0.95 -11.37 23.36
CA LEU A 173 -1.17 -9.94 23.16
C LEU A 173 -2.64 -9.55 23.34
N LYS A 174 -3.57 -10.39 22.85
CA LYS A 174 -5.03 -10.20 23.02
C LYS A 174 -5.45 -10.24 24.50
N VAL A 175 -4.84 -11.12 25.31
CA VAL A 175 -5.05 -11.16 26.76
C VAL A 175 -4.54 -9.88 27.43
N ILE A 176 -3.34 -9.41 27.05
CA ILE A 176 -2.78 -8.15 27.57
C ILE A 176 -3.66 -6.96 27.21
N ILE A 177 -4.14 -6.88 25.97
CA ILE A 177 -5.03 -5.80 25.51
C ILE A 177 -6.36 -5.86 26.27
N ARG A 178 -6.98 -7.04 26.42
CA ARG A 178 -8.22 -7.20 27.20
C ARG A 178 -8.03 -6.75 28.65
N HIS A 179 -6.91 -7.14 29.27
CA HIS A 179 -6.60 -6.73 30.63
C HIS A 179 -6.34 -5.22 30.74
N LYS A 180 -5.67 -4.61 29.75
CA LYS A 180 -5.44 -3.16 29.69
C LYS A 180 -6.74 -2.38 29.47
N GLU A 181 -7.66 -2.87 28.64
CA GLU A 181 -8.98 -2.30 28.43
C GLU A 181 -9.82 -2.38 29.71
N GLU A 182 -9.80 -3.52 30.41
CA GLU A 182 -10.52 -3.71 31.66
C GLU A 182 -9.98 -2.79 32.77
N GLN A 183 -8.66 -2.58 32.83
CA GLN A 183 -8.04 -1.61 33.75
C GLN A 183 -8.37 -0.16 33.36
N ARG A 184 -8.42 0.17 32.05
CA ARG A 184 -8.87 1.49 31.57
C ARG A 184 -10.33 1.76 31.95
N ILE A 185 -11.23 0.77 31.80
CA ILE A 185 -12.64 0.87 32.18
C ILE A 185 -12.80 1.02 33.70
N LYS A 186 -12.05 0.26 34.50
CA LYS A 186 -12.04 0.40 35.98
C LYS A 186 -11.51 1.77 36.41
N GLY A 187 -10.47 2.28 35.74
CA GLY A 187 -9.96 3.63 35.95
C GLY A 187 -10.97 4.73 35.59
N TYR A 188 -11.68 4.57 34.48
CA TYR A 188 -12.77 5.48 34.08
C TYR A 188 -13.92 5.47 35.09
N LYS A 189 -14.35 4.29 35.55
CA LYS A 189 -15.40 4.17 36.57
C LYS A 189 -14.98 4.77 37.91
N SER A 190 -13.74 4.52 38.34
CA SER A 190 -13.17 5.12 39.56
C SER A 190 -13.02 6.66 39.47
N GLY A 191 -12.74 7.19 38.28
CA GLY A 191 -12.71 8.64 38.04
C GLY A 191 -14.10 9.27 38.07
N TYR A 192 -15.10 8.62 37.47
CA TYR A 192 -16.49 9.08 37.49
C TYR A 192 -17.07 9.13 38.90
N ASP A 193 -16.82 8.08 39.71
CA ASP A 193 -17.28 8.04 41.11
C ASP A 193 -16.62 9.12 41.98
N LYS A 194 -15.37 9.51 41.68
CA LYS A 194 -14.68 10.62 42.37
C LYS A 194 -15.18 12.00 41.95
N VAL A 195 -15.51 12.20 40.67
CA VAL A 195 -16.10 13.45 40.18
C VAL A 195 -17.48 13.66 40.80
N PHE A 196 -18.31 12.61 40.85
CA PHE A 196 -19.64 12.69 41.45
C PHE A 196 -19.63 12.93 42.97
N SER A 197 -18.52 12.62 43.66
CA SER A 197 -18.36 12.86 45.10
C SER A 197 -17.86 14.26 45.46
N LEU A 198 -17.47 15.08 44.47
CA LEU A 198 -17.01 16.47 44.66
C LEU A 198 -18.10 17.52 44.38
N ASP A 199 -19.26 17.11 43.87
CA ASP A 199 -20.42 17.96 43.55
C ASP A 199 -21.60 17.81 44.56
N CYS A 200 -21.31 17.50 45.84
CA CYS A 200 -22.29 17.48 46.94
C CYS A 200 -21.85 18.37 48.11
#